data_AF-A0A0C3ACL9-F1
#
_entry.id   AF-A0A0C3ACL9-F1
#
_cell.length_a   1.000
_cell.length_b   1.000
_cell.length_c   1.000
_cell.angle_alpha   90.00
_cell.angle_beta   90.00
_cell.angle_gamma   90.00
#
_symmetry.space_group_name_H-M   'P 1'
#
loop_
_entity.id
_entity.type
_entity.pdbx_description
1 polymer ?
#
loop_
_entity_poly.entity_id
_entity_poly.type
_entity_poly.pdbx_seq_one_letter_code
_entity_poly.pdbx_strand_id
1 'polypeptide(L)'
;MSYHNTKIVLPPQTLHTIPPSTSNPYGQYDLVIISPNRESNWPKNGLTGHSVAQLQMIFRFPRSDTFFTYVHHFNIVSHFNSTNVDPATGMHMLKQAARGNGQCIGEVIPHIRSPAHIIPIFGHEAHAGLTNLSSSELSNEFWLNKYWLKEFYYTLSPS
;
A
#
# COMPACT_ATOMS: atom_id res chain seq x y z
N MET A 1 -23.39 13.39 -4.21
CA MET A 1 -23.28 13.42 -2.74
C MET A 1 -21.80 13.47 -2.37
N SER A 2 -21.36 14.44 -1.57
CA SER A 2 -19.95 14.54 -1.15
C SER A 2 -19.71 13.62 0.06
N TYR A 3 -19.26 12.38 -0.21
CA TYR A 3 -18.89 11.42 0.85
C TYR A 3 -17.64 11.85 1.64
N HIS A 4 -16.93 12.86 1.17
CA HIS A 4 -15.72 13.41 1.80
C HIS A 4 -16.06 14.69 2.55
N ASN A 5 -16.52 14.56 3.79
CA ASN A 5 -16.55 15.70 4.70
C ASN A 5 -15.21 15.78 5.41
N THR A 6 -14.31 16.63 4.92
CA THR A 6 -12.98 16.86 5.49
C THR A 6 -13.01 17.42 6.93
N LYS A 7 -14.20 17.75 7.45
CA LYS A 7 -14.41 18.18 8.83
C LYS A 7 -14.63 17.00 9.80
N ILE A 8 -14.81 15.78 9.30
CA ILE A 8 -14.97 14.59 10.14
C ILE A 8 -13.59 14.00 10.40
N VAL A 9 -13.13 14.09 11.64
CA VAL A 9 -11.91 13.42 12.10
C VAL A 9 -12.25 11.95 12.35
N LEU A 10 -11.62 11.05 11.59
CA LEU A 10 -11.74 9.61 11.83
C LEU A 10 -10.96 9.20 13.10
N PRO A 11 -11.35 8.10 13.76
CA PRO A 11 -10.59 7.55 14.86
C PRO A 11 -9.13 7.30 14.46
N PRO A 12 -8.16 7.48 15.39
CA PRO A 12 -6.77 7.16 15.11
C PRO A 12 -6.63 5.67 14.76
N GLN A 13 -5.82 5.38 13.74
CA GLN A 13 -5.48 4.03 13.33
C GLN A 13 -4.01 3.77 13.64
N THR A 14 -3.72 2.62 14.26
CA THR A 14 -2.36 2.18 14.55
C THR A 14 -1.74 1.58 13.29
N LEU A 15 -0.50 1.95 13.00
CA LEU A 15 0.32 1.36 11.95
C LEU A 15 1.50 0.59 12.57
N HIS A 16 1.76 -0.60 12.06
CA HIS A 16 2.81 -1.50 12.51
C HIS A 16 4.00 -1.52 11.56
N THR A 17 5.20 -1.40 12.14
CA THR A 17 6.50 -1.55 11.46
C THR A 17 7.45 -2.34 12.36
N ILE A 18 7.15 -3.61 12.54
CA ILE A 18 7.91 -4.50 13.42
C ILE A 18 8.97 -5.20 12.57
N PRO A 19 10.27 -4.96 12.80
CA PRO A 19 11.31 -5.63 12.02
C PRO A 19 11.37 -7.14 12.31
N PRO A 20 12.00 -7.92 11.42
CA PRO A 20 12.29 -9.32 11.64
C PRO A 20 12.93 -9.62 13.00
N SER A 21 12.51 -10.71 13.61
CA SER A 21 13.04 -11.25 14.86
C SER A 21 13.14 -12.77 14.80
N THR A 22 13.72 -13.39 15.83
CA THR A 22 13.82 -14.86 15.91
C THR A 22 12.46 -15.56 15.95
N SER A 23 11.44 -14.92 16.53
CA SER A 23 10.07 -15.44 16.58
C SER A 23 9.21 -15.05 15.38
N ASN A 24 9.59 -13.99 14.65
CA ASN A 24 8.93 -13.55 13.44
C ASN A 24 9.98 -13.16 12.37
N PRO A 25 10.46 -14.11 11.55
CA PRO A 25 11.57 -13.87 10.63
C PRO A 25 11.22 -12.91 9.47
N TYR A 26 9.94 -12.62 9.25
CA TYR A 26 9.48 -11.72 8.19
C TYR A 26 9.11 -10.33 8.71
N GLY A 27 9.05 -10.13 10.03
CA GLY A 27 8.54 -8.90 10.61
C GLY A 27 7.03 -8.73 10.39
N GLN A 28 6.52 -7.53 10.66
CA GLN A 28 5.13 -7.16 10.41
C GLN A 28 5.10 -5.71 9.96
N TYR A 29 4.65 -5.49 8.73
CA TYR A 29 4.66 -4.19 8.09
C TYR A 29 3.31 -3.89 7.47
N ASP A 30 2.71 -2.79 7.89
CA ASP A 30 1.44 -2.34 7.33
C ASP A 30 1.65 -1.64 5.98
N LEU A 31 0.59 -1.65 5.18
CA LEU A 31 0.56 -1.00 3.87
C LEU A 31 -0.16 0.33 3.98
N VAL A 32 0.28 1.27 3.14
CA VAL A 32 -0.19 2.65 3.16
C VAL A 32 -0.31 3.20 1.75
N ILE A 33 -1.26 4.10 1.57
CA ILE A 33 -1.31 5.04 0.45
C ILE A 33 -0.42 6.23 0.79
N ILE A 34 0.47 6.55 -0.13
CA ILE A 34 1.48 7.60 0.03
C ILE A 34 1.33 8.64 -1.06
N SER A 35 1.80 9.86 -0.78
CA SER A 35 1.91 10.92 -1.79
C SER A 35 3.15 11.76 -1.53
N PRO A 36 3.95 12.07 -2.57
CA PRO A 36 5.08 12.98 -2.44
C PRO A 36 4.62 14.42 -2.14
N ASN A 37 3.45 14.83 -2.67
CA ASN A 37 2.91 16.16 -2.46
C ASN A 37 2.19 16.27 -1.10
N ARG A 38 2.45 17.33 -0.33
CA ARG A 38 1.78 17.68 0.93
C ARG A 38 0.31 18.10 0.73
N GLU A 39 0.00 18.73 -0.39
CA GLU A 39 -1.34 19.23 -0.72
C GLU A 39 -2.19 18.21 -1.49
N SER A 40 -1.82 16.92 -1.40
CA SER A 40 -2.55 15.86 -2.11
C SER A 40 -4.05 15.91 -1.78
N ASN A 41 -4.86 15.80 -2.81
CA ASN A 41 -6.31 15.76 -2.71
C ASN A 41 -6.88 14.35 -2.50
N TRP A 42 -6.08 13.41 -2.00
CA TRP A 42 -6.57 12.11 -1.54
C TRP A 42 -7.80 12.31 -0.61
N PRO A 43 -8.87 11.52 -0.77
CA PRO A 43 -9.05 10.41 -1.71
C PRO A 43 -9.69 10.79 -3.06
N LYS A 44 -9.87 12.07 -3.38
CA LYS A 44 -10.71 12.50 -4.53
C LYS A 44 -10.17 12.10 -5.91
N ASN A 45 -8.86 11.96 -6.07
CA ASN A 45 -8.21 11.66 -7.36
C ASN A 45 -7.86 10.17 -7.56
N GLY A 46 -8.34 9.29 -6.70
CA GLY A 46 -7.93 7.88 -6.77
C GLY A 46 -6.42 7.74 -6.58
N LEU A 47 -5.81 6.86 -7.37
CA LEU A 47 -4.36 6.62 -7.36
C LEU A 47 -3.56 7.63 -8.20
N THR A 48 -4.21 8.65 -8.78
CA THR A 48 -3.52 9.64 -9.62
C THR A 48 -2.63 10.55 -8.78
N GLY A 49 -1.31 10.33 -8.82
CA GLY A 49 -0.33 11.04 -7.99
C GLY A 49 -0.11 10.41 -6.61
N HIS A 50 -0.67 9.20 -6.39
CA HIS A 50 -0.52 8.43 -5.17
C HIS A 50 0.09 7.06 -5.50
N SER A 51 0.65 6.41 -4.49
CA SER A 51 1.19 5.07 -4.64
C SER A 51 0.87 4.22 -3.43
N VAL A 52 0.88 2.90 -3.61
CA VAL A 52 0.77 1.94 -2.52
C VAL A 52 2.19 1.57 -2.09
N ALA A 53 2.45 1.55 -0.79
CA ALA A 53 3.76 1.20 -0.27
C ALA A 53 3.64 0.42 1.04
N GLN A 54 4.60 -0.46 1.30
CA GLN A 54 4.77 -1.12 2.58
C GLN A 54 5.62 -0.25 3.48
N LEU A 55 5.11 0.07 4.66
CA LEU A 55 5.77 0.92 5.62
C LEU A 55 6.87 0.15 6.35
N GLN A 56 8.12 0.58 6.23
CA GLN A 56 9.28 -0.10 6.82
C GLN A 56 9.72 0.52 8.14
N MET A 57 9.65 1.85 8.24
CA MET A 57 10.06 2.59 9.42
C MET A 57 9.40 3.96 9.46
N ILE A 58 9.03 4.41 10.65
CA ILE A 58 8.68 5.82 10.93
C ILE A 58 9.80 6.41 11.79
N PHE A 59 10.35 7.53 11.38
CA PHE A 59 11.44 8.19 12.11
C PHE A 59 11.36 9.71 12.01
N ARG A 60 12.20 10.39 12.78
CA ARG A 60 12.26 11.86 12.81
C ARG A 60 13.72 12.29 12.80
N PHE A 61 14.08 13.20 11.89
CA PHE A 61 15.41 13.79 11.93
C PHE A 61 15.57 14.68 13.17
N PRO A 62 16.78 14.75 13.76
CA PRO A 62 17.08 15.72 14.80
C PRO A 62 16.72 17.13 14.31
N ARG A 63 15.96 17.89 15.12
CA ARG A 63 15.49 19.27 14.81
C ARG A 63 14.45 19.40 13.68
N SER A 64 13.87 18.29 13.23
CA SER A 64 12.67 18.32 12.38
C SER A 64 11.41 18.17 13.23
N ASP A 65 10.39 18.99 12.94
CA ASP A 65 9.04 18.80 13.47
C ASP A 65 8.20 17.83 12.62
N THR A 66 8.77 17.36 11.51
CA THR A 66 8.13 16.43 10.57
C THR A 66 8.67 15.01 10.76
N PHE A 67 7.74 14.05 10.84
CA PHE A 67 8.05 12.63 10.76
C PHE A 67 8.23 12.22 9.29
N PHE A 68 9.18 11.31 9.07
CA PHE A 68 9.45 10.71 7.79
C PHE A 68 9.19 9.21 7.88
N THR A 69 8.92 8.62 6.73
CA THR A 69 8.72 7.19 6.63
C THR A 69 9.60 6.60 5.55
N TYR A 70 10.32 5.54 5.88
CA TYR A 70 10.95 4.68 4.90
C TYR A 70 9.94 3.63 4.45
N VAL A 71 9.78 3.45 3.14
CA VAL A 71 8.75 2.58 2.56
C VAL A 71 9.31 1.77 1.39
N HIS A 72 8.75 0.61 1.12
CA HIS A 72 8.97 -0.16 -0.11
C HIS A 72 7.77 0.02 -1.06
N HIS A 73 8.04 0.38 -2.32
CA HIS A 73 6.97 0.72 -3.26
C HIS A 73 6.31 -0.52 -3.89
N PHE A 74 5.06 -0.36 -4.30
CA PHE A 74 4.39 -1.24 -5.24
C PHE A 74 4.12 -0.50 -6.55
N ASN A 75 4.35 -1.20 -7.66
CA ASN A 75 3.95 -0.77 -8.99
C ASN A 75 2.53 -1.28 -9.26
N ILE A 76 1.66 -0.40 -9.79
CA ILE A 76 0.40 -0.82 -10.36
C ILE A 76 0.70 -1.45 -11.72
N VAL A 77 0.28 -2.70 -11.92
CA VAL A 77 0.49 -3.39 -13.19
C VAL A 77 -0.68 -3.06 -14.12
N SER A 78 -0.37 -2.45 -15.26
CA SER A 78 -1.36 -2.27 -16.32
C SER A 78 -1.61 -3.61 -17.00
N HIS A 79 -2.86 -4.04 -17.07
CA HIS A 79 -3.24 -5.10 -18.00
C HIS A 79 -3.24 -4.54 -19.44
N PHE A 80 -3.08 -5.41 -20.43
CA PHE A 80 -3.05 -5.04 -21.85
C PHE A 80 -4.37 -4.42 -22.36
N ASN A 81 -5.45 -4.54 -21.60
CA ASN A 81 -6.69 -3.79 -21.82
C ASN A 81 -6.62 -2.51 -20.98
N SER A 82 -6.92 -1.36 -21.59
CA SER A 82 -6.80 0.03 -21.12
C SER A 82 -7.20 0.37 -19.66
N THR A 83 -7.80 -0.55 -18.92
CA THR A 83 -8.12 -0.41 -17.49
C THR A 83 -7.08 -1.14 -16.65
N ASN A 84 -6.36 -0.44 -15.77
CA ASN A 84 -5.40 -0.99 -14.79
C ASN A 84 -6.05 -1.88 -13.70
N VAL A 85 -7.20 -2.47 -14.00
CA VAL A 85 -8.12 -3.11 -13.07
C VAL A 85 -8.51 -4.46 -13.65
N ASP A 86 -8.50 -5.49 -12.82
CA ASP A 86 -8.96 -6.82 -13.19
C ASP A 86 -10.49 -6.85 -13.37
N PRO A 87 -11.02 -7.40 -14.49
CA PRO A 87 -12.45 -7.36 -14.78
C PRO A 87 -13.30 -8.24 -13.85
N ALA A 88 -12.72 -9.29 -13.23
CA ALA A 88 -13.47 -10.19 -12.36
C ALA A 88 -13.65 -9.60 -10.96
N THR A 89 -12.61 -8.98 -10.42
CA THR A 89 -12.58 -8.45 -9.05
C THR A 89 -12.84 -6.95 -8.99
N GLY A 90 -12.58 -6.24 -10.08
CA GLY A 90 -12.57 -4.79 -10.11
C GLY A 90 -11.44 -4.16 -9.27
N MET A 91 -10.37 -4.91 -8.96
CA MET A 91 -9.23 -4.46 -8.15
C MET A 91 -7.99 -4.16 -9.01
N HIS A 92 -7.13 -3.26 -8.52
CA HIS A 92 -5.83 -3.01 -9.14
C HIS A 92 -4.84 -4.10 -8.75
N MET A 93 -4.09 -4.63 -9.73
CA MET A 93 -2.97 -5.53 -9.45
C MET A 93 -1.73 -4.71 -9.08
N LEU A 94 -1.07 -5.14 -8.02
CA LEU A 94 0.15 -4.57 -7.48
C LEU A 94 1.27 -5.59 -7.58
N LYS A 95 2.46 -5.11 -7.94
CA LYS A 95 3.71 -5.87 -7.90
C LYS A 95 4.74 -5.10 -7.10
N GLN A 96 5.48 -5.78 -6.22
CA GLN A 96 6.51 -5.11 -5.44
C GLN A 96 7.54 -4.49 -6.40
N ALA A 97 7.88 -3.22 -6.16
CA ALA A 97 8.85 -2.51 -6.98
C ALA A 97 10.25 -3.04 -6.63
N ALA A 98 10.93 -3.61 -7.63
CA ALA A 98 12.26 -4.16 -7.48
C ALA A 98 13.24 -3.53 -8.47
N ARG A 99 14.49 -3.40 -8.06
CA ARG A 99 15.62 -3.04 -8.93
C ARG A 99 15.91 -4.20 -9.89
N GLY A 100 16.74 -3.97 -10.91
CA GLY A 100 17.15 -5.01 -11.85
C GLY A 100 17.84 -6.23 -11.22
N ASN A 101 18.29 -6.13 -9.96
CA ASN A 101 18.87 -7.23 -9.18
C ASN A 101 17.86 -7.93 -8.24
N GLY A 102 16.57 -7.57 -8.31
CA GLY A 102 15.51 -8.15 -7.47
C GLY A 102 15.35 -7.52 -6.08
N GLN A 103 16.19 -6.57 -5.66
CA GLN A 103 16.02 -5.89 -4.37
C GLN A 103 14.88 -4.88 -4.41
N CYS A 104 14.10 -4.83 -3.33
CA CYS A 104 13.01 -3.88 -3.15
C CYS A 104 13.50 -2.42 -3.30
N ILE A 105 12.72 -1.60 -4.00
CA ILE A 105 12.96 -0.17 -4.14
C ILE A 105 12.34 0.54 -2.94
N GLY A 106 13.21 1.05 -2.07
CA GLY A 106 12.82 1.89 -0.95
C GLY A 106 12.95 3.38 -1.21
N GLU A 107 12.07 4.17 -0.58
CA GLU A 107 12.09 5.64 -0.61
C GLU A 107 11.81 6.20 0.80
N VAL A 108 12.34 7.39 1.09
CA VAL A 108 11.95 8.18 2.26
C VAL A 108 10.93 9.21 1.82
N ILE A 109 9.72 9.12 2.37
CA ILE A 109 8.63 10.03 2.04
C ILE A 109 8.14 10.77 3.30
N PRO A 110 7.58 11.97 3.15
CA PRO A 110 7.08 12.73 4.29
C PRO A 110 5.60 12.48 4.66
N HIS A 111 4.77 11.89 3.77
CA HIS A 111 3.31 11.89 3.98
C HIS A 111 2.62 10.54 3.68
N ILE A 112 2.10 9.91 4.73
CA ILE A 112 1.08 8.86 4.66
C ILE A 112 -0.31 9.51 4.49
N ARG A 113 -1.13 8.98 3.59
CA ARG A 113 -2.50 9.46 3.32
C ARG A 113 -3.58 8.60 3.92
N SER A 114 -3.38 7.30 3.89
CA SER A 114 -4.33 6.34 4.45
C SER A 114 -3.62 5.00 4.62
N PRO A 115 -4.00 4.17 5.58
CA PRO A 115 -3.68 2.76 5.54
C PRO A 115 -4.23 2.11 4.26
N ALA A 116 -3.64 1.00 3.83
CA ALA A 116 -4.08 0.22 2.69
C ALA A 116 -4.14 -1.26 3.05
N HIS A 117 -4.95 -2.01 2.30
CA HIS A 117 -5.05 -3.46 2.45
C HIS A 117 -4.83 -4.11 1.09
N ILE A 118 -3.99 -5.13 1.06
CA ILE A 118 -3.76 -5.93 -0.15
C ILE A 118 -4.11 -7.39 0.11
N ILE A 119 -4.43 -8.12 -0.96
CA ILE A 119 -4.72 -9.55 -0.92
C ILE A 119 -3.66 -10.24 -1.79
N PRO A 120 -2.85 -11.16 -1.26
CA PRO A 120 -1.87 -11.89 -2.06
C PRO A 120 -2.56 -12.68 -3.17
N ILE A 121 -2.01 -12.61 -4.38
CA ILE A 121 -2.44 -13.41 -5.52
C ILE A 121 -1.63 -14.69 -5.52
N PHE A 122 -2.29 -15.80 -5.24
CA PHE A 122 -1.68 -17.11 -5.37
C PHE A 122 -1.89 -17.59 -6.81
N GLY A 123 -0.79 -17.99 -7.46
CA GLY A 123 -0.84 -18.60 -8.78
C GLY A 123 -1.48 -19.99 -8.73
N HIS A 124 -1.13 -20.85 -9.69
CA HIS A 124 -1.65 -22.22 -9.73
C HIS A 124 -1.32 -23.02 -8.46
N GLU A 125 -0.17 -22.73 -7.83
CA GLU A 125 0.21 -23.33 -6.56
C GLU A 125 0.63 -22.23 -5.56
N ALA A 126 0.07 -22.30 -4.36
CA ALA A 126 0.51 -21.48 -3.24
C ALA A 126 1.81 -22.08 -2.67
N HIS A 127 2.80 -21.23 -2.39
CA HIS A 127 4.02 -21.63 -1.71
C HIS A 127 3.70 -22.31 -0.35
N ALA A 128 4.26 -23.51 -0.11
CA ALA A 128 3.91 -24.35 1.05
C ALA A 128 4.14 -23.68 2.43
N GLY A 129 5.01 -22.66 2.48
CA GLY A 129 5.29 -21.85 3.68
C GLY A 129 4.44 -20.58 3.84
N LEU A 130 3.37 -20.41 3.05
CA LEU A 130 2.50 -19.24 3.13
C LEU A 130 1.67 -19.24 4.41
N THR A 131 1.82 -18.16 5.15
CA THR A 131 1.02 -17.78 6.31
C THR A 131 0.65 -16.31 6.15
N ASN A 132 -0.27 -15.79 6.97
CA ASN A 132 -0.54 -14.35 6.95
C ASN A 132 0.73 -13.51 7.17
N LEU A 133 1.68 -14.02 7.96
CA LEU A 133 2.94 -13.34 8.29
C LEU A 133 3.99 -13.41 7.18
N SER A 134 3.94 -14.43 6.32
CA SER A 134 4.90 -14.60 5.21
C SER A 134 4.34 -14.23 3.84
N SER A 135 3.04 -13.86 3.78
CA SER A 135 2.33 -13.61 2.53
C SER A 135 2.88 -12.44 1.72
N SER A 136 3.32 -11.37 2.38
CA SER A 136 3.91 -10.19 1.74
C SER A 136 5.32 -10.45 1.16
N GLU A 137 6.03 -11.45 1.67
CA GLU A 137 7.40 -11.77 1.26
C GLU A 137 7.45 -12.92 0.26
N LEU A 138 6.51 -13.86 0.34
CA LEU A 138 6.47 -15.05 -0.51
C LEU A 138 5.56 -14.88 -1.74
N SER A 139 4.75 -13.82 -1.80
CA SER A 139 4.02 -13.45 -3.01
C SER A 139 4.67 -12.25 -3.69
N ASN A 140 4.70 -12.26 -5.01
CA ASN A 140 5.18 -11.12 -5.81
C ASN A 140 4.03 -10.23 -6.31
N GLU A 141 2.79 -10.73 -6.24
CA GLU A 141 1.62 -10.11 -6.85
C GLU A 141 0.47 -10.04 -5.85
N PHE A 142 -0.26 -8.93 -5.89
CA PHE A 142 -1.28 -8.60 -4.89
C PHE A 142 -2.44 -7.82 -5.51
N TRP A 143 -3.66 -8.03 -5.01
CA TRP A 143 -4.80 -7.16 -5.30
C TRP A 143 -4.86 -6.03 -4.28
N LEU A 144 -5.02 -4.79 -4.73
CA LEU A 144 -5.39 -3.68 -3.86
C LEU A 144 -6.87 -3.80 -3.47
N ASN A 145 -7.15 -4.09 -2.20
CA ASN A 145 -8.50 -4.39 -1.72
C ASN A 145 -9.34 -3.11 -1.58
N LYS A 146 -10.05 -2.76 -2.66
CA LYS A 146 -10.97 -1.61 -2.63
C LYS A 146 -12.20 -1.82 -1.74
N TYR A 147 -12.50 -3.06 -1.35
CA TYR A 147 -13.68 -3.38 -0.53
C TYR A 147 -13.41 -3.25 0.97
N TRP A 148 -12.16 -2.97 1.37
CA TRP A 148 -11.77 -2.88 2.78
C TRP A 148 -12.45 -1.71 3.50
N LEU A 149 -12.51 -0.55 2.85
CA LEU A 149 -13.16 0.65 3.37
C LEU A 149 -14.13 1.19 2.33
N LYS A 150 -15.27 1.73 2.79
CA LYS A 150 -16.26 2.36 1.90
C LYS A 150 -15.63 3.47 1.05
N GLU A 151 -14.71 4.25 1.63
CA GLU A 151 -13.98 5.30 0.90
C GLU A 151 -13.12 4.72 -0.22
N PHE A 152 -12.42 3.60 0.04
CA PHE A 152 -11.61 2.92 -0.96
C PHE A 152 -12.45 2.41 -2.14
N TYR A 153 -13.66 1.91 -1.87
CA TYR A 153 -14.53 1.39 -2.93
C TYR A 153 -14.85 2.46 -3.97
N TYR A 154 -15.23 3.67 -3.54
CA TYR A 154 -15.53 4.76 -4.47
C TYR A 154 -14.26 5.35 -5.10
N THR A 155 -13.18 5.43 -4.33
CA THR A 155 -11.91 6.05 -4.75
C THR A 155 -11.17 5.25 -5.81
N LEU A 156 -11.26 3.92 -5.73
CA LEU A 156 -10.51 2.97 -6.57
C LEU A 156 -11.39 2.29 -7.63
N SER A 157 -12.67 2.66 -7.72
CA SER A 157 -13.51 2.17 -8.82
C SER A 157 -13.32 3.03 -10.07
N PRO A 158 -13.40 2.44 -11.27
CA PRO A 158 -13.37 3.20 -12.52
C PRO A 158 -14.44 4.30 -12.51
N SER A 159 -14.08 5.46 -13.05
CA SER A 159 -14.99 6.61 -13.23
C SER A 159 -16.03 6.35 -14.29
#